data_AF-A0A9E3TV64-F1
#
_entry.id   AF-A0A9E3TV64-F1
#
_cell.length_a   1.000
_cell.length_b   1.000
_cell.length_c   1.000
_cell.angle_alpha   90.00
_cell.angle_beta   90.00
_cell.angle_gamma   90.00
#
_symmetry.space_group_name_H-M   'P 1'
#
loop_
_entity.id
_entity.type
_entity.pdbx_description
1 polymer ?
#
loop_
_entity_poly.entity_id
_entity_poly.type
_entity_poly.pdbx_seq_one_letter_code
_entity_poly.pdbx_strand_id
1 'polypeptide(L)'
;MKRYRVISLDFDARVHSLNREIRAEWEESVKEQHRQSRRATQESLIHAFGAKGYHAKRQNFIDLDAKPLSVLAFHNRFFEQARIAFITGAYYPALAGTCALGERILNHLVLTLRDDFKASPEYKRIYSKDSFDNWDTAIDALASWGVLLPEVADEFRTLKDMRNKSLHFRPEVDTNDRELALEAIKSLSSIIGTQFSAFGPQPWFIKSIPGEIYIRKASETDPFIKHVYLPNSLHVGYKHKVESVLPQFVVNDQFDYEDREITDEEFSDLRKAKA
;
A
#
# COMPACT_ATOMS: atom_id res chain seq x y z
N MET A 1 23.99 -15.65 3.38
CA MET A 1 24.31 -14.34 2.72
C MET A 1 23.14 -13.64 2.00
N LYS A 2 21.92 -14.16 1.97
CA LYS A 2 20.80 -13.57 1.20
C LYS A 2 19.72 -12.95 2.10
N ARG A 3 18.94 -12.03 1.53
CA ARG A 3 17.74 -11.41 2.12
C ARG A 3 16.65 -11.28 1.08
N TYR A 4 15.41 -11.29 1.53
CA TYR A 4 14.27 -11.01 0.67
C TYR A 4 14.18 -9.53 0.37
N ARG A 5 14.34 -9.16 -0.90
CA ARG A 5 14.14 -7.80 -1.42
C ARG A 5 12.71 -7.66 -1.94
N VAL A 6 11.97 -6.67 -1.45
CA VAL A 6 10.64 -6.37 -1.98
C VAL A 6 10.79 -5.71 -3.35
N ILE A 7 10.14 -6.26 -4.38
CA ILE A 7 10.26 -5.78 -5.77
C ILE A 7 8.93 -5.54 -6.47
N SER A 8 7.86 -6.22 -6.05
CA SER A 8 6.53 -6.10 -6.65
C SER A 8 5.72 -5.04 -5.91
N LEU A 9 5.59 -3.87 -6.55
CA LEU A 9 5.07 -2.65 -5.96
C LEU A 9 3.91 -2.10 -6.79
N ASP A 10 2.97 -1.41 -6.15
CA ASP A 10 1.89 -0.68 -6.81
C ASP A 10 1.73 0.71 -6.17
N PHE A 11 1.79 1.75 -7.01
CA PHE A 11 1.70 3.16 -6.61
C PHE A 11 1.33 4.05 -7.81
N ASP A 12 0.87 5.27 -7.53
CA ASP A 12 0.61 6.30 -8.53
C ASP A 12 0.98 7.66 -7.92
N ALA A 13 2.10 8.21 -8.39
CA ALA A 13 2.68 9.47 -7.94
C ALA A 13 2.47 10.61 -8.94
N ARG A 14 1.66 10.41 -10.00
CA ARG A 14 1.47 11.41 -11.07
C ARG A 14 0.94 12.74 -10.56
N VAL A 15 0.22 12.75 -9.43
CA VAL A 15 -0.30 13.98 -8.81
C VAL A 15 0.82 14.99 -8.49
N HIS A 16 2.05 14.54 -8.20
CA HIS A 16 3.15 15.43 -7.90
C HIS A 16 3.55 16.30 -9.09
N SER A 17 3.33 15.85 -10.33
CA SER A 17 3.54 16.68 -11.53
C SER A 17 2.51 17.82 -11.66
N LEU A 18 1.33 17.64 -11.04
CA LEU A 18 0.21 18.59 -11.10
C LEU A 18 0.26 19.63 -9.98
N ASN A 19 0.75 19.25 -8.79
CA ASN A 19 0.76 20.10 -7.59
C ASN A 19 2.07 20.87 -7.41
N ARG A 20 3.21 20.32 -7.87
CA ARG A 20 4.51 20.95 -7.64
C ARG A 20 4.65 22.19 -8.52
N GLU A 21 4.85 23.33 -7.87
CA GLU A 21 5.14 24.59 -8.55
C GLU A 21 6.56 24.60 -9.14
N ILE A 22 6.70 25.21 -10.31
CA ILE A 22 8.00 25.44 -10.93
C ILE A 22 8.66 26.59 -10.19
N ARG A 23 9.83 26.33 -9.59
CA ARG A 23 10.56 27.37 -8.87
C ARG A 23 11.51 28.12 -9.80
N ALA A 24 11.73 29.40 -9.52
CA ALA A 24 12.50 30.29 -10.38
C ALA A 24 13.97 29.86 -10.49
N GLU A 25 14.52 29.31 -9.41
CA GLU A 25 15.91 28.86 -9.27
C GLU A 25 16.23 27.54 -9.98
N TRP A 26 15.22 26.84 -10.53
CA TRP A 26 15.47 25.61 -11.28
C TRP A 26 16.16 25.90 -12.61
N GLU A 27 17.00 24.97 -13.06
CA GLU A 27 17.52 24.98 -14.42
C GLU A 27 16.38 24.91 -15.44
N GLU A 28 16.51 25.62 -16.57
CA GLU A 28 15.46 25.65 -17.61
C GLU A 28 15.13 24.25 -18.16
N SER A 29 16.13 23.37 -18.24
CA SER A 29 15.95 21.96 -18.61
C SER A 29 14.97 21.24 -17.67
N VAL A 30 15.13 21.42 -16.35
CA VAL A 30 14.27 20.84 -15.32
C VAL A 30 12.88 21.46 -15.36
N LYS A 31 12.78 22.78 -15.58
CA LYS A 31 11.48 23.45 -15.76
C LYS A 31 10.73 22.89 -16.96
N GLU A 32 11.40 22.69 -18.08
CA GLU A 32 10.77 22.15 -19.29
C GLU A 32 10.35 20.68 -19.11
N GLN A 33 11.19 19.85 -18.50
CA GLN A 33 10.83 18.47 -18.15
C GLN A 33 9.59 18.43 -17.25
N HIS A 34 9.48 19.33 -16.28
CA HIS A 34 8.30 19.42 -15.41
C HIS A 34 7.04 19.84 -16.20
N ARG A 35 7.16 20.83 -17.10
CA ARG A 35 6.05 21.24 -17.99
C ARG A 35 5.59 20.09 -18.89
N GLN A 36 6.51 19.30 -19.43
CA GLN A 36 6.20 18.11 -20.22
C GLN A 36 5.50 17.04 -19.39
N SER A 37 6.03 16.74 -18.20
CA SER A 37 5.43 15.76 -17.26
C SER A 37 4.00 16.15 -16.87
N ARG A 38 3.77 17.44 -16.62
CA ARG A 38 2.44 17.99 -16.32
C ARG A 38 1.48 17.82 -17.51
N ARG A 39 1.90 18.16 -18.73
CA ARG A 39 1.10 17.96 -19.96
C ARG A 39 0.74 16.49 -20.18
N ALA A 40 1.74 15.60 -20.12
CA ALA A 40 1.54 14.17 -20.27
C ALA A 40 0.59 13.59 -19.20
N THR A 41 0.70 14.07 -17.96
CA THR A 41 -0.22 13.67 -16.89
C THR A 41 -1.65 14.12 -17.20
N GLN A 42 -1.84 15.37 -17.62
CA GLN A 42 -3.16 15.89 -17.99
C GLN A 42 -3.79 15.11 -19.15
N GLU A 43 -3.03 14.83 -20.21
CA GLU A 43 -3.47 13.99 -21.32
C GLU A 43 -3.83 12.58 -20.86
N SER A 44 -3.01 11.96 -19.99
CA SER A 44 -3.30 10.63 -19.44
C SER A 44 -4.61 10.58 -18.65
N LEU A 45 -4.94 11.64 -17.91
CA LEU A 45 -6.21 11.74 -17.17
C LEU A 45 -7.40 11.86 -18.14
N ILE A 46 -7.25 12.60 -19.25
CA ILE A 46 -8.28 12.70 -20.29
C ILE A 46 -8.48 11.35 -20.96
N HIS A 47 -7.40 10.63 -21.29
CA HIS A 47 -7.48 9.29 -21.87
C HIS A 47 -8.12 8.27 -20.92
N ALA A 48 -7.78 8.30 -19.63
CA ALA A 48 -8.30 7.36 -18.65
C ALA A 48 -9.77 7.62 -18.27
N PHE A 49 -10.16 8.89 -18.13
CA PHE A 49 -11.45 9.26 -17.54
C PHE A 49 -12.38 10.03 -18.48
N GLY A 50 -11.93 10.40 -19.66
CA GLY A 50 -12.69 11.17 -20.65
C GLY A 50 -12.73 12.68 -20.38
N ALA A 51 -12.93 13.46 -21.45
CA ALA A 51 -12.87 14.93 -21.44
C ALA A 51 -14.06 15.62 -20.72
N LYS A 52 -15.24 14.99 -20.70
CA LYS A 52 -16.43 15.57 -20.04
C LYS A 52 -16.17 15.71 -18.54
N GLY A 53 -16.36 16.91 -17.98
CA GLY A 53 -16.14 17.17 -16.55
C GLY A 53 -14.67 17.12 -16.12
N TYR A 54 -13.73 17.31 -17.05
CA TYR A 54 -12.29 17.18 -16.81
C TYR A 54 -11.78 17.97 -15.60
N HIS A 55 -12.20 19.23 -15.43
CA HIS A 55 -11.73 20.06 -14.32
C HIS A 55 -12.07 19.46 -12.94
N ALA A 56 -13.30 18.94 -12.78
CA ALA A 56 -13.72 18.27 -11.55
C ALA A 56 -12.93 16.98 -11.32
N LYS A 57 -12.72 16.17 -12.38
CA LYS A 57 -11.94 14.93 -12.31
C LYS A 57 -10.48 15.19 -11.93
N ARG A 58 -9.88 16.23 -12.52
CA ARG A 58 -8.52 16.66 -12.18
C ARG A 58 -8.44 17.10 -10.73
N GLN A 59 -9.43 17.86 -10.23
CA GLN A 59 -9.45 18.27 -8.84
C GLN A 59 -9.60 17.07 -7.89
N ASN A 60 -10.52 16.14 -8.20
CA ASN A 60 -10.67 14.91 -7.42
C ASN A 60 -9.36 14.08 -7.41
N PHE A 61 -8.66 13.96 -8.54
CA PHE A 61 -7.37 13.28 -8.63
C PHE A 61 -6.30 13.96 -7.75
N ILE A 62 -6.30 15.29 -7.71
CA ILE A 62 -5.41 16.08 -6.84
C ILE A 62 -5.74 15.87 -5.37
N ASP A 63 -7.03 15.92 -5.00
CA ASP A 63 -7.49 15.85 -3.62
C ASP A 63 -7.26 14.47 -2.99
N LEU A 64 -7.32 13.40 -3.81
CA LEU A 64 -6.97 12.03 -3.43
C LEU A 64 -5.48 11.85 -3.07
N ASP A 65 -4.63 12.76 -3.54
CA ASP A 65 -3.18 12.68 -3.45
C ASP A 65 -2.61 11.39 -4.08
N ALA A 66 -1.32 11.14 -3.89
CA ALA A 66 -0.63 9.97 -4.43
C ALA A 66 -1.23 8.69 -3.83
N LYS A 67 -1.29 7.64 -4.66
CA LYS A 67 -1.58 6.30 -4.15
C LYS A 67 -0.38 5.81 -3.33
N PRO A 68 -0.57 5.31 -2.11
CA PRO A 68 0.52 4.86 -1.25
C PRO A 68 1.34 3.77 -1.93
N LEU A 69 2.65 3.74 -1.66
CA LEU A 69 3.56 2.73 -2.18
C LEU A 69 3.32 1.40 -1.47
N SER A 70 2.47 0.56 -2.07
CA SER A 70 2.06 -0.71 -1.49
C SER A 70 2.84 -1.87 -2.10
N VAL A 71 3.12 -2.91 -1.30
CA VAL A 71 3.43 -4.23 -1.85
C VAL A 71 2.24 -4.72 -2.68
N LEU A 72 2.50 -5.43 -3.78
CA LEU A 72 1.44 -5.96 -4.64
C LEU A 72 0.69 -7.09 -3.91
N ALA A 73 -0.54 -6.82 -3.48
CA ALA A 73 -1.36 -7.74 -2.72
C ALA A 73 -2.84 -7.66 -3.13
N PHE A 74 -3.69 -8.36 -2.39
CA PHE A 74 -5.09 -8.59 -2.71
C PHE A 74 -5.97 -7.32 -2.72
N HIS A 75 -5.53 -6.21 -2.11
CA HIS A 75 -6.29 -4.96 -2.02
C HIS A 75 -6.06 -4.00 -3.20
N ASN A 76 -4.90 -4.07 -3.87
CA ASN A 76 -4.46 -3.05 -4.83
C ASN A 76 -5.46 -2.80 -5.95
N ARG A 77 -6.02 -3.89 -6.53
CA ARG A 77 -7.00 -3.79 -7.63
C ARG A 77 -8.27 -3.08 -7.20
N PHE A 78 -8.82 -3.45 -6.04
CA PHE A 78 -10.08 -2.88 -5.57
C PHE A 78 -9.89 -1.45 -5.06
N PHE A 79 -8.72 -1.15 -4.49
CA PHE A 79 -8.38 0.20 -4.08
C PHE A 79 -8.29 1.15 -5.27
N GLU A 80 -7.69 0.69 -6.38
CA GLU A 80 -7.68 1.43 -7.64
C GLU A 80 -9.11 1.71 -8.12
N GLN A 81 -10.01 0.72 -8.09
CA GLN A 81 -11.40 0.90 -8.48
C GLN A 81 -12.14 1.94 -7.63
N ALA A 82 -11.92 1.95 -6.32
CA ALA A 82 -12.50 2.95 -5.42
C ALA A 82 -12.00 4.37 -5.74
N ARG A 83 -10.69 4.52 -6.00
CA ARG A 83 -10.09 5.79 -6.43
C ARG A 83 -10.66 6.26 -7.77
N ILE A 84 -10.79 5.36 -8.75
CA ILE A 84 -11.39 5.68 -10.06
C ILE A 84 -12.84 6.16 -9.91
N ALA A 85 -13.65 5.50 -9.07
CA ALA A 85 -15.02 5.93 -8.79
C ALA A 85 -15.04 7.36 -8.23
N PHE A 86 -14.16 7.69 -7.28
CA PHE A 86 -14.06 9.04 -6.74
C PHE A 86 -13.63 10.06 -7.82
N ILE A 87 -12.58 9.75 -8.59
CA ILE A 87 -12.07 10.64 -9.65
C ILE A 87 -13.18 10.99 -10.63
N THR A 88 -13.98 9.99 -11.03
CA THR A 88 -15.07 10.15 -12.00
C THR A 88 -16.32 10.82 -11.45
N GLY A 89 -16.39 11.10 -10.14
CA GLY A 89 -17.51 11.76 -9.47
C GLY A 89 -18.59 10.80 -8.95
N ALA A 90 -18.34 9.50 -8.95
CA ALA A 90 -19.22 8.49 -8.37
C ALA A 90 -18.90 8.32 -6.87
N TYR A 91 -19.22 9.35 -6.08
CA TYR A 91 -18.77 9.45 -4.68
C TYR A 91 -19.41 8.42 -3.76
N TYR A 92 -20.72 8.20 -3.81
CA TYR A 92 -21.35 7.13 -3.02
C TYR A 92 -20.77 5.73 -3.31
N PRO A 93 -20.62 5.28 -4.59
CA PRO A 93 -19.90 4.05 -4.89
C PRO A 93 -18.46 4.03 -4.38
N ALA A 94 -17.74 5.16 -4.43
CA ALA A 94 -16.39 5.25 -3.91
C ALA A 94 -16.34 5.08 -2.38
N LEU A 95 -17.24 5.73 -1.65
CA LEU A 95 -17.40 5.60 -0.21
C LEU A 95 -17.75 4.16 0.19
N ALA A 96 -18.79 3.59 -0.41
CA ALA A 96 -19.25 2.24 -0.13
C ALA A 96 -18.18 1.19 -0.49
N GLY A 97 -17.56 1.32 -1.66
CA GLY A 97 -16.50 0.43 -2.12
C GLY A 97 -15.25 0.48 -1.24
N THR A 98 -14.89 1.65 -0.74
CA THR A 98 -13.75 1.83 0.18
C THR A 98 -14.01 1.16 1.53
N CYS A 99 -15.19 1.39 2.11
CA CYS A 99 -15.60 0.77 3.36
C CYS A 99 -15.64 -0.76 3.24
N ALA A 100 -16.26 -1.29 2.17
CA ALA A 100 -16.31 -2.71 1.90
C ALA A 100 -14.92 -3.33 1.65
N LEU A 101 -14.00 -2.57 1.04
CA LEU A 101 -12.63 -3.01 0.86
C LEU A 101 -11.88 -3.12 2.20
N GLY A 102 -12.10 -2.19 3.14
CA GLY A 102 -11.55 -2.30 4.50
C GLY A 102 -11.95 -3.61 5.18
N GLU A 103 -13.24 -3.95 5.15
CA GLU A 103 -13.76 -5.22 5.67
C GLU A 103 -13.13 -6.41 4.96
N ARG A 104 -13.07 -6.36 3.63
CA ARG A 104 -12.47 -7.40 2.81
C ARG A 104 -11.01 -7.65 3.16
N ILE A 105 -10.24 -6.60 3.48
CA ILE A 105 -8.84 -6.72 3.90
C ILE A 105 -8.74 -7.48 5.22
N LEU A 106 -9.53 -7.09 6.22
CA LEU A 106 -9.56 -7.76 7.53
C LEU A 106 -9.91 -9.25 7.36
N ASN A 107 -10.97 -9.54 6.60
CA ASN A 107 -11.42 -10.90 6.37
C ASN A 107 -10.38 -11.73 5.62
N HIS A 108 -9.69 -11.13 4.63
CA HIS A 108 -8.62 -11.81 3.91
C HIS A 108 -7.43 -12.14 4.83
N LEU A 109 -7.01 -11.20 5.68
CA LEU A 109 -5.94 -11.42 6.65
C LEU A 109 -6.30 -12.55 7.63
N VAL A 110 -7.50 -12.50 8.22
CA VAL A 110 -7.99 -13.55 9.13
C VAL A 110 -7.97 -14.91 8.45
N LEU A 111 -8.57 -15.03 7.25
CA LEU A 111 -8.63 -16.30 6.52
C LEU A 111 -7.25 -16.85 6.17
N THR A 112 -6.32 -15.96 5.85
CA THR A 112 -4.96 -16.34 5.43
C THR A 112 -4.11 -16.77 6.63
N LEU A 113 -4.23 -16.09 7.76
CA LEU A 113 -3.27 -16.18 8.87
C LEU A 113 -3.78 -17.01 10.05
N ARG A 114 -5.09 -17.19 10.22
CA ARG A 114 -5.65 -17.81 11.45
C ARG A 114 -5.11 -19.20 11.75
N ASP A 115 -4.74 -19.95 10.72
CA ASP A 115 -4.22 -21.31 10.91
C ASP A 115 -2.80 -21.34 11.50
N ASP A 116 -2.03 -20.25 11.34
CA ASP A 116 -0.74 -20.06 12.02
C ASP A 116 -0.91 -19.75 13.52
N PHE A 117 -2.12 -19.37 13.94
CA PHE A 117 -2.44 -18.96 15.32
C PHE A 117 -3.45 -19.90 16.01
N LYS A 118 -3.56 -21.16 15.61
CA LYS A 118 -4.51 -22.16 16.18
C LYS A 118 -4.43 -22.33 17.70
N ALA A 119 -3.23 -22.14 18.27
CA ALA A 119 -3.00 -22.27 19.70
C ALA A 119 -3.45 -21.03 20.50
N SER A 120 -3.74 -19.92 19.83
CA SER A 120 -4.14 -18.68 20.48
C SER A 120 -5.59 -18.74 21.02
N PRO A 121 -5.89 -18.03 22.12
CA PRO A 121 -7.26 -17.92 22.62
C PRO A 121 -8.20 -17.19 21.63
N GLU A 122 -7.66 -16.31 20.78
CA GLU A 122 -8.38 -15.57 19.73
C GLU A 122 -8.95 -16.50 18.67
N TYR A 123 -8.24 -17.58 18.31
CA TYR A 123 -8.62 -18.47 17.20
C TYR A 123 -10.07 -18.96 17.30
N LYS A 124 -10.51 -19.35 18.51
CA LYS A 124 -11.87 -19.84 18.75
C LYS A 124 -12.95 -18.79 18.47
N ARG A 125 -12.61 -17.50 18.45
CA ARG A 125 -13.53 -16.40 18.15
C ARG A 125 -13.64 -16.09 16.66
N ILE A 126 -12.74 -16.61 15.82
CA ILE A 126 -12.65 -16.28 14.38
C ILE A 126 -12.47 -17.51 13.47
N TYR A 127 -12.63 -18.73 14.01
CA TYR A 127 -12.45 -19.96 13.24
C TYR A 127 -13.54 -20.18 12.19
N SER A 128 -14.75 -19.67 12.42
CA SER A 128 -15.88 -19.81 11.50
C SER A 128 -16.02 -18.56 10.63
N LYS A 129 -16.55 -18.72 9.41
CA LYS A 129 -16.73 -17.59 8.49
C LYS A 129 -17.58 -16.48 9.11
N ASP A 130 -18.69 -16.87 9.72
CA ASP A 130 -19.66 -15.94 10.31
C ASP A 130 -19.08 -15.19 11.54
N SER A 131 -17.99 -15.70 12.12
CA SER A 131 -17.44 -15.15 13.37
C SER A 131 -16.50 -13.95 13.19
N PHE A 132 -16.00 -13.69 11.98
CA PHE A 132 -15.13 -12.54 11.70
C PHE A 132 -15.75 -11.51 10.75
N ASP A 133 -17.02 -11.65 10.39
CA ASP A 133 -17.78 -10.58 9.70
C ASP A 133 -17.97 -9.34 10.61
N ASN A 134 -17.75 -9.50 11.91
CA ASN A 134 -17.63 -8.38 12.85
C ASN A 134 -16.21 -7.79 12.82
N TRP A 135 -16.10 -6.55 12.36
CA TRP A 135 -14.84 -5.79 12.29
C TRP A 135 -14.06 -5.78 13.61
N ASP A 136 -14.72 -5.54 14.75
CA ASP A 136 -14.03 -5.47 16.04
C ASP A 136 -13.39 -6.80 16.40
N THR A 137 -14.08 -7.91 16.12
CA THR A 137 -13.55 -9.24 16.38
C THR A 137 -12.33 -9.55 15.50
N ALA A 138 -12.38 -9.17 14.22
CA ALA A 138 -11.25 -9.34 13.30
C ALA A 138 -10.06 -8.44 13.69
N ILE A 139 -10.31 -7.16 13.98
CA ILE A 139 -9.28 -6.19 14.38
C ILE A 139 -8.60 -6.64 15.68
N ASP A 140 -9.37 -7.00 16.70
CA ASP A 140 -8.82 -7.39 18.00
C ASP A 140 -8.00 -8.68 17.90
N ALA A 141 -8.44 -9.66 17.11
CA ALA A 141 -7.68 -10.88 16.88
C ALA A 141 -6.35 -10.60 16.16
N LEU A 142 -6.39 -9.86 15.05
CA LEU A 142 -5.18 -9.54 14.28
C LEU A 142 -4.20 -8.65 15.07
N ALA A 143 -4.71 -7.70 15.87
CA ALA A 143 -3.89 -6.88 16.74
C ALA A 143 -3.26 -7.72 17.87
N SER A 144 -4.02 -8.62 18.49
CA SER A 144 -3.51 -9.53 19.53
C SER A 144 -2.43 -10.48 19.01
N TRP A 145 -2.47 -10.83 17.73
CA TRP A 145 -1.45 -11.63 17.06
C TRP A 145 -0.21 -10.82 16.63
N GLY A 146 -0.23 -9.51 16.83
CA GLY A 146 0.84 -8.62 16.34
C GLY A 146 0.88 -8.46 14.82
N VAL A 147 -0.19 -8.87 14.11
CA VAL A 147 -0.29 -8.75 12.65
C VAL A 147 -0.55 -7.29 12.26
N LEU A 148 -1.53 -6.65 12.91
CA LEU A 148 -1.80 -5.23 12.67
C LEU A 148 -0.87 -4.37 13.52
N LEU A 149 -0.28 -3.35 12.90
CA LEU A 149 0.34 -2.26 13.65
C LEU A 149 -0.72 -1.54 14.50
N PRO A 150 -0.37 -1.07 15.71
CA PRO A 150 -1.35 -0.45 16.62
C PRO A 150 -2.16 0.68 15.98
N GLU A 151 -1.49 1.59 15.27
CA GLU A 151 -2.11 2.71 14.58
C GLU A 151 -3.04 2.27 13.44
N VAL A 152 -2.73 1.15 12.78
CA VAL A 152 -3.56 0.59 11.71
C VAL A 152 -4.85 0.00 12.28
N ALA A 153 -4.79 -0.64 13.45
CA ALA A 153 -5.98 -1.15 14.12
C ALA A 153 -6.96 -0.01 14.46
N ASP A 154 -6.46 1.13 14.91
CA ASP A 154 -7.28 2.31 15.22
C ASP A 154 -7.86 2.96 13.96
N GLU A 155 -7.10 3.01 12.86
CA GLU A 155 -7.60 3.47 11.58
C GLU A 155 -8.70 2.55 11.01
N PHE A 156 -8.58 1.23 11.16
CA PHE A 156 -9.67 0.32 10.78
C PHE A 156 -10.93 0.56 11.61
N ARG A 157 -10.83 0.86 12.91
CA ARG A 157 -11.99 1.23 13.74
C ARG A 157 -12.62 2.53 13.26
N THR A 158 -11.82 3.50 12.85
CA THR A 158 -12.29 4.75 12.24
C THR A 158 -13.06 4.46 10.95
N LEU A 159 -12.51 3.63 10.07
CA LEU A 159 -13.15 3.25 8.81
C LEU A 159 -14.46 2.45 9.03
N LYS A 160 -14.52 1.60 10.05
CA LYS A 160 -15.75 0.91 10.49
C LYS A 160 -16.85 1.91 10.86
N ASP A 161 -16.51 2.96 11.60
CA ASP A 161 -17.48 3.98 11.99
C ASP A 161 -18.00 4.78 10.79
N MET A 162 -17.12 5.06 9.82
CA MET A 162 -17.52 5.68 8.56
C MET A 162 -18.46 4.78 7.75
N ARG A 163 -18.19 3.48 7.69
CA ARG A 163 -19.05 2.47 7.05
C ARG A 163 -20.44 2.44 7.69
N ASN A 164 -20.52 2.46 9.01
CA ASN A 164 -21.81 2.48 9.71
C ASN A 164 -22.57 3.77 9.41
N LYS A 165 -21.89 4.91 9.37
CA LYS A 165 -22.50 6.21 9.04
C LYS A 165 -22.97 6.32 7.58
N SER A 166 -22.32 5.62 6.66
CA SER A 166 -22.62 5.70 5.21
C SER A 166 -23.70 4.73 4.74
N LEU A 167 -23.84 3.57 5.40
CA LEU A 167 -24.83 2.55 5.02
C LEU A 167 -26.19 2.74 5.70
N HIS A 168 -26.23 3.34 6.88
CA HIS A 168 -27.49 3.74 7.49
C HIS A 168 -27.98 5.03 6.83
N PHE A 169 -29.25 5.07 6.43
CA PHE A 169 -29.82 6.26 5.77
C PHE A 169 -29.63 7.50 6.66
N ARG A 170 -28.92 8.48 6.12
CA ARG A 170 -28.61 9.75 6.76
C ARG A 170 -28.73 10.86 5.71
N PRO A 171 -29.62 11.85 5.89
CA PRO A 171 -29.81 12.92 4.90
C PRO A 171 -28.52 13.66 4.55
N GLU A 172 -27.55 13.70 5.46
CA GLU A 172 -26.27 14.35 5.22
C GLU A 172 -25.46 13.70 4.09
N VAL A 173 -25.60 12.38 3.88
CA VAL A 173 -24.90 11.67 2.80
C VAL A 173 -25.38 12.13 1.42
N ASP A 174 -26.67 12.49 1.27
CA ASP A 174 -27.23 12.96 0.00
C ASP A 174 -26.66 14.32 -0.45
N THR A 175 -25.99 15.04 0.45
CA THR A 175 -25.45 16.40 0.20
C THR A 175 -23.94 16.53 0.38
N ASN A 176 -23.28 15.51 0.95
CA ASN A 176 -21.86 15.55 1.36
C ASN A 176 -21.13 14.23 1.05
N ASP A 177 -21.62 13.44 0.09
CA ASP A 177 -21.04 12.15 -0.30
C ASP A 177 -19.59 12.25 -0.76
N ARG A 178 -19.24 13.35 -1.44
CA ARG A 178 -17.88 13.65 -1.88
C ARG A 178 -16.89 13.70 -0.71
N GLU A 179 -17.14 14.54 0.28
CA GLU A 179 -16.24 14.75 1.42
C GLU A 179 -16.08 13.46 2.23
N LEU A 180 -17.18 12.72 2.44
CA LEU A 180 -17.17 11.42 3.12
C LEU A 180 -16.37 10.39 2.34
N ALA A 181 -16.53 10.33 1.01
CA ALA A 181 -15.76 9.42 0.15
C ALA A 181 -14.27 9.76 0.17
N LEU A 182 -13.92 11.05 0.14
CA LEU A 182 -12.54 11.50 0.22
C LEU A 182 -11.89 11.11 1.54
N GLU A 183 -12.58 11.36 2.65
CA GLU A 183 -12.12 10.98 3.99
C GLU A 183 -11.92 9.47 4.09
N ALA A 184 -12.86 8.66 3.57
CA ALA A 184 -12.77 7.20 3.63
C ALA A 184 -11.58 6.68 2.82
N ILE A 185 -11.38 7.22 1.61
CA ILE A 185 -10.26 6.82 0.75
C ILE A 185 -8.94 7.23 1.38
N LYS A 186 -8.86 8.39 2.03
CA LYS A 186 -7.65 8.82 2.75
C LYS A 186 -7.36 7.95 3.97
N SER A 187 -8.38 7.58 4.74
CA SER A 187 -8.25 6.61 5.83
C SER A 187 -7.72 5.27 5.31
N LEU A 188 -8.30 4.72 4.24
CA LEU A 188 -7.81 3.47 3.67
C LEU A 188 -6.41 3.59 3.02
N SER A 189 -6.08 4.74 2.41
CA SER A 189 -4.71 5.04 1.94
C SER A 189 -3.71 4.96 3.09
N SER A 190 -4.06 5.51 4.26
CA SER A 190 -3.20 5.49 5.45
C SER A 190 -2.97 4.06 5.96
N ILE A 191 -4.05 3.27 6.05
CA ILE A 191 -4.00 1.84 6.40
C ILE A 191 -3.06 1.09 5.47
N ILE A 192 -3.23 1.27 4.16
CA ILE A 192 -2.39 0.62 3.13
C ILE A 192 -0.94 1.09 3.24
N GLY A 193 -0.71 2.40 3.34
CA GLY A 193 0.61 3.01 3.43
C GLY A 193 1.35 2.73 4.73
N THR A 194 0.66 2.28 5.78
CA THR A 194 1.27 1.95 7.07
C THR A 194 1.49 0.44 7.20
N GLN A 195 0.47 -0.38 6.91
CA GLN A 195 0.51 -1.83 7.09
C GLN A 195 1.16 -2.57 5.91
N PHE A 196 0.88 -2.13 4.69
CA PHE A 196 1.26 -2.83 3.46
C PHE A 196 2.29 -2.06 2.64
N SER A 197 2.92 -1.06 3.26
CA SER A 197 3.94 -0.28 2.57
C SER A 197 5.04 -1.16 2.07
N ALA A 198 5.56 -0.84 0.89
CA ALA A 198 6.79 -1.43 0.44
C ALA A 198 8.02 -0.59 0.77
N PHE A 199 7.87 0.51 1.51
CA PHE A 199 8.99 1.32 2.00
C PHE A 199 8.57 2.07 3.27
N GLY A 200 9.43 2.11 4.28
CA GLY A 200 9.17 2.97 5.44
C GLY A 200 9.71 2.44 6.75
N PRO A 201 9.16 2.95 7.88
CA PRO A 201 9.66 2.68 9.22
C PRO A 201 9.15 1.36 9.80
N GLN A 202 8.46 0.53 9.02
CA GLN A 202 7.86 -0.71 9.51
C GLN A 202 8.93 -1.63 10.14
N PRO A 203 8.58 -2.37 11.21
CA PRO A 203 9.55 -3.09 12.03
C PRO A 203 10.23 -4.27 11.33
N TRP A 204 9.62 -4.78 10.26
CA TRP A 204 10.11 -5.92 9.48
C TRP A 204 11.12 -5.55 8.39
N PHE A 205 11.46 -4.26 8.22
CA PHE A 205 12.44 -3.83 7.21
C PHE A 205 13.84 -3.57 7.76
N ILE A 206 14.85 -3.87 6.93
CA ILE A 206 16.22 -3.36 7.11
C ILE A 206 16.24 -1.90 6.67
N LYS A 207 16.34 -0.98 7.64
CA LYS A 207 16.18 0.48 7.41
C LYS A 207 17.46 1.19 7.00
N SER A 208 18.59 0.50 7.09
CA SER A 208 19.90 1.10 6.92
C SER A 208 20.30 1.25 5.46
N ILE A 209 19.67 0.54 4.51
CA ILE A 209 20.05 0.53 3.09
C ILE A 209 19.20 1.57 2.33
N PRO A 210 19.79 2.66 1.80
CA PRO A 210 19.02 3.69 1.10
C PRO A 210 18.43 3.19 -0.22
N GLY A 211 17.15 3.49 -0.47
CA GLY A 211 16.49 3.23 -1.75
C GLY A 211 16.16 1.76 -2.05
N GLU A 212 16.48 0.83 -1.14
CA GLU A 212 16.19 -0.60 -1.30
C GLU A 212 15.52 -1.15 -0.04
N ILE A 213 14.56 -2.04 -0.23
CA ILE A 213 13.77 -2.60 0.86
C ILE A 213 14.03 -4.08 1.00
N TYR A 214 14.52 -4.46 2.17
CA TYR A 214 14.77 -5.85 2.54
C TYR A 214 14.01 -6.23 3.79
N ILE A 215 13.52 -7.46 3.83
CA ILE A 215 12.93 -8.05 5.02
C ILE A 215 14.04 -8.45 5.99
N ARG A 216 13.87 -8.12 7.27
CA ARG A 216 14.76 -8.54 8.35
C ARG A 216 14.71 -10.05 8.52
N LYS A 217 15.85 -10.67 8.84
CA LYS A 217 15.92 -12.13 8.97
C LYS A 217 14.94 -12.68 9.99
N ALA A 218 14.84 -12.02 11.15
CA ALA A 218 13.95 -12.42 12.24
C ALA A 218 12.45 -12.29 11.88
N SER A 219 12.11 -11.49 10.87
CA SER A 219 10.73 -11.28 10.41
C SER A 219 10.30 -12.27 9.32
N GLU A 220 11.22 -13.03 8.73
CA GLU A 220 10.89 -13.98 7.64
C GLU A 220 9.92 -15.10 8.09
N THR A 221 9.91 -15.42 9.38
CA THR A 221 9.03 -16.45 9.96
C THR A 221 7.70 -15.90 10.48
N ASP A 222 7.53 -14.58 10.50
CA ASP A 222 6.27 -13.95 10.89
C ASP A 222 5.18 -14.34 9.86
N PRO A 223 4.01 -14.86 10.29
CA PRO A 223 2.95 -15.27 9.38
C PRO A 223 2.51 -14.17 8.41
N PHE A 224 2.39 -12.92 8.86
CA PHE A 224 2.01 -11.81 7.99
C PHE A 224 3.05 -11.58 6.89
N ILE A 225 4.34 -11.56 7.26
CA ILE A 225 5.45 -11.37 6.31
C ILE A 225 5.53 -12.52 5.33
N LYS A 226 5.44 -13.74 5.83
CA LYS A 226 5.49 -14.98 5.03
C LYS A 226 4.38 -15.04 3.98
N HIS A 227 3.17 -14.62 4.32
CA HIS A 227 2.01 -14.73 3.44
C HIS A 227 1.77 -13.50 2.56
N VAL A 228 2.28 -12.31 2.95
CA VAL A 228 2.01 -11.05 2.22
C VAL A 228 3.25 -10.50 1.51
N TYR A 229 4.42 -10.50 2.16
CA TYR A 229 5.63 -9.86 1.63
C TYR A 229 6.52 -10.82 0.84
N LEU A 230 6.77 -12.02 1.36
CA LEU A 230 7.69 -12.97 0.71
C LEU A 230 7.24 -13.37 -0.71
N PRO A 231 5.95 -13.58 -1.01
CA PRO A 231 5.50 -13.87 -2.38
C PRO A 231 5.80 -12.75 -3.38
N ASN A 232 6.02 -11.52 -2.88
CA ASN A 232 6.26 -10.30 -3.65
C ASN A 232 7.73 -9.85 -3.59
N SER A 233 8.61 -10.75 -3.16
CA SER A 233 10.02 -10.49 -2.91
C SER A 233 10.92 -11.47 -3.64
N LEU A 234 12.17 -11.07 -3.89
CA LEU A 234 13.23 -11.96 -4.40
C LEU A 234 14.26 -12.23 -3.32
N HIS A 235 14.67 -13.49 -3.19
CA HIS A 235 15.73 -13.88 -2.26
C HIS A 235 17.10 -13.66 -2.90
N VAL A 236 17.74 -12.54 -2.57
CA VAL A 236 18.95 -12.05 -3.25
C VAL A 236 20.12 -11.85 -2.30
N GLY A 237 21.33 -12.06 -2.78
CA GLY A 237 22.54 -11.72 -2.02
C GLY A 237 22.94 -10.25 -2.16
N TYR A 238 23.85 -9.79 -1.31
CA TYR A 238 24.30 -8.39 -1.30
C TYR A 238 24.99 -7.94 -2.61
N LYS A 239 25.42 -8.90 -3.46
CA LYS A 239 26.08 -8.62 -4.74
C LYS A 239 25.09 -8.52 -5.92
N HIS A 240 23.81 -8.85 -5.76
CA HIS A 240 22.85 -8.82 -6.88
C HIS A 240 22.82 -7.47 -7.60
N LYS A 241 22.43 -7.51 -8.88
CA LYS A 241 22.25 -6.33 -9.74
C LYS A 241 20.87 -6.36 -10.38
N VAL A 242 20.19 -5.22 -10.37
CA VAL A 242 18.99 -5.01 -11.20
C VAL A 242 19.49 -4.64 -12.60
N GLU A 243 19.28 -5.53 -13.56
CA GLU A 243 19.74 -5.35 -14.95
C GLU A 243 18.69 -4.64 -15.80
N SER A 244 17.40 -4.86 -15.49
CA SER A 244 16.29 -4.18 -16.14
C SER A 244 15.10 -4.07 -15.19
N VAL A 245 14.30 -3.03 -15.36
CA VAL A 245 13.03 -2.78 -14.63
C VAL A 245 11.84 -2.78 -15.58
N LEU A 246 12.01 -2.22 -16.79
CA LEU A 246 10.98 -2.15 -17.83
C LEU A 246 11.56 -2.65 -19.17
N PRO A 247 10.83 -3.46 -19.95
CA PRO A 247 9.46 -3.95 -19.70
C PRO A 247 9.37 -5.12 -18.70
N GLN A 248 10.52 -5.72 -18.34
CA GLN A 248 10.61 -6.85 -17.43
C GLN A 248 11.63 -6.57 -16.33
N PHE A 249 11.28 -6.94 -15.10
CA PHE A 249 12.18 -6.87 -13.97
C PHE A 249 13.18 -8.04 -14.02
N VAL A 250 14.46 -7.75 -14.23
CA VAL A 250 15.53 -8.75 -14.34
C VAL A 250 16.58 -8.50 -13.27
N VAL A 251 16.83 -9.51 -12.44
CA VAL A 251 17.85 -9.48 -11.40
C VAL A 251 18.87 -10.56 -11.66
N ASN A 252 20.13 -10.14 -11.71
CA ASN A 252 21.27 -11.05 -11.74
C ASN A 252 21.84 -11.19 -10.33
N ASP A 253 21.78 -12.41 -9.81
CA ASP A 253 22.34 -12.79 -8.51
C ASP A 253 23.25 -14.03 -8.61
N GLN A 254 23.82 -14.28 -9.80
CA GLN A 254 24.75 -15.38 -10.05
C GLN A 254 26.17 -15.00 -9.63
N PHE A 255 26.35 -14.81 -8.32
CA PHE A 255 27.65 -14.54 -7.73
C PHE A 255 28.01 -15.59 -6.70
N ASP A 256 29.31 -15.82 -6.51
CA ASP A 256 29.78 -16.66 -5.42
C ASP A 256 29.56 -15.94 -4.08
N TYR A 257 28.84 -16.64 -3.21
CA TYR A 257 28.54 -16.25 -1.84
C TYR A 257 29.14 -17.28 -0.91
N GLU A 258 29.73 -16.83 0.19
CA GLU A 258 30.13 -17.72 1.27
C GLU A 258 28.90 -18.45 1.82
N ASP A 259 29.05 -19.73 2.13
CA ASP A 259 28.00 -20.51 2.79
C ASP A 259 28.03 -20.24 4.30
N ARG A 260 27.62 -19.01 4.66
CA ARG A 260 27.44 -18.60 6.05
C ARG A 260 26.23 -17.70 6.24
N GLU A 261 25.73 -17.74 7.46
CA GLU A 261 24.73 -16.80 7.93
C GLU A 261 25.39 -15.47 8.31
N ILE A 262 24.66 -14.38 8.07
CA ILE A 262 25.10 -13.01 8.36
C ILE A 262 23.95 -12.26 9.00
N THR A 263 24.28 -11.26 9.81
CA THR A 263 23.28 -10.38 10.44
C THR A 263 22.68 -9.41 9.42
N ASP A 264 21.60 -8.73 9.80
CA ASP A 264 20.99 -7.70 8.95
C ASP A 264 21.92 -6.48 8.79
N GLU A 265 22.67 -6.15 9.84
CA GLU A 265 23.69 -5.09 9.84
C GLU A 265 24.83 -5.44 8.88
N GLU A 266 25.35 -6.67 8.97
CA GLU A 266 26.42 -7.13 8.09
C GLU A 266 25.96 -7.19 6.62
N PHE A 267 24.74 -7.67 6.34
CA PHE A 267 24.18 -7.61 4.99
C PHE A 267 24.10 -6.17 4.46
N SER A 268 23.65 -5.24 5.31
CA SER A 268 23.58 -3.81 5.01
C SER A 268 24.94 -3.22 4.66
N ASP A 269 25.97 -3.50 5.47
CA ASP A 269 27.30 -2.96 5.27
C ASP A 269 27.94 -3.49 3.97
N LEU A 270 27.79 -4.79 3.72
CA LEU A 270 28.22 -5.42 2.47
C LEU A 270 27.49 -4.86 1.25
N ARG A 271 26.18 -4.58 1.37
CA ARG A 271 25.38 -4.02 0.26
C ARG A 271 25.81 -2.59 -0.07
N LYS A 272 26.07 -1.77 0.95
CA LYS A 272 26.52 -0.37 0.82
C LYS A 272 27.93 -0.24 0.29
N ALA A 273 28.85 -1.10 0.72
CA ALA A 273 30.24 -1.07 0.26
C ALA A 273 30.38 -1.31 -1.26
N LYS A 274 29.33 -1.85 -1.90
CA LYS A 274 29.27 -2.11 -3.34
C LYS A 274 28.45 -1.07 -4.12
N ALA A 275 27.63 -0.27 -3.44
CA ALA A 275 26.77 0.74 -4.06
C ALA A 275 27.58 2.00 -4.40
#